data_AF-A4WGW2-F1
#
_entry.id   AF-A4WGW2-F1
#
_cell.length_a   1.000
_cell.length_b   1.000
_cell.length_c   1.000
_cell.angle_alpha   90.00
_cell.angle_beta   90.00
_cell.angle_gamma   90.00
#
_symmetry.space_group_name_H-M   'P 1'
#
loop_
_entity.id
_entity.type
_entity.pdbx_description
1 polymer ?
#
loop_
_entity_poly.entity_id
_entity_poly.type
_entity_poly.pdbx_seq_one_letter_code
_entity_poly.pdbx_strand_id
1 'polypeptide(L)'
;MYLQVPEVIALVLALVVLGVIIFFIARRTPPPPPELGTRYTPGEQEIIRQVVELKERLDKVIPPYGRVGYIPSSLEELRDLLGFKYVKLGDKEIGERMDVDMYEKLDVDLLQAERGGEYVYVIRRGGKKLVAVGSQYLDYLTIRFLSEFLDYV
;
A
#
# COMPACT_ATOMS: atom_id res chain seq x y z
N MET A 1 -78.64 28.24 -31.71
CA MET A 1 -77.81 27.97 -30.51
C MET A 1 -77.83 26.47 -30.19
N TYR A 2 -77.36 25.62 -31.12
CA TYR A 2 -77.38 24.14 -30.99
C TYR A 2 -76.16 23.46 -31.67
N LEU A 3 -75.14 24.23 -32.09
CA LEU A 3 -73.90 23.72 -32.69
C LEU A 3 -72.74 23.60 -31.68
N GLN A 4 -72.89 24.13 -30.45
CA GLN A 4 -71.86 24.05 -29.42
C GLN A 4 -71.78 22.67 -28.75
N VAL A 5 -72.86 21.90 -28.73
CA VAL A 5 -72.89 20.57 -28.07
C VAL A 5 -71.92 19.59 -28.75
N PRO A 6 -71.91 19.39 -30.08
CA PRO A 6 -70.95 18.49 -30.72
C PRO A 6 -69.51 18.98 -30.60
N GLU A 7 -69.27 20.29 -30.63
CA GLU A 7 -67.93 20.88 -30.47
C GLU A 7 -67.38 20.67 -29.04
N VAL A 8 -68.23 20.84 -28.03
CA VAL A 8 -67.87 20.58 -26.62
C VAL A 8 -67.62 19.08 -26.41
N ILE A 9 -68.42 18.20 -27.01
CA ILE A 9 -68.20 16.75 -26.96
C ILE A 9 -66.86 16.37 -27.63
N ALA A 10 -66.55 16.95 -28.78
CA ALA A 10 -65.28 16.72 -29.48
C ALA A 10 -64.08 17.22 -28.65
N LEU A 11 -64.20 18.38 -28.01
CA LEU A 11 -63.17 18.93 -27.12
C LEU A 11 -62.91 18.02 -25.92
N VAL A 12 -63.98 17.53 -25.27
CA VAL A 12 -63.88 16.62 -24.13
C VAL A 12 -63.22 15.30 -24.54
N LEU A 13 -63.61 14.74 -25.69
CA LEU A 13 -62.99 13.54 -26.25
C LEU A 13 -61.50 13.72 -26.52
N ALA A 14 -61.10 14.86 -27.11
CA ALA A 14 -59.70 15.17 -27.36
C ALA A 14 -58.89 15.24 -26.06
N LEU A 15 -59.43 15.86 -25.00
CA LEU A 15 -58.78 15.94 -23.70
C LEU A 15 -58.64 14.56 -23.03
N VAL A 16 -59.64 13.69 -23.16
CA VAL A 16 -59.58 12.32 -22.64
C VAL A 16 -58.49 11.52 -23.36
N VAL A 17 -58.44 11.59 -24.70
CA VAL A 17 -57.42 10.90 -25.50
C VAL A 17 -56.02 11.41 -25.15
N LEU A 18 -55.85 12.73 -25.01
CA LEU A 18 -54.58 13.33 -24.60
C LEU A 18 -54.16 12.84 -23.22
N GLY A 19 -55.10 12.78 -22.27
CA GLY A 19 -54.86 12.25 -20.93
C GLY A 19 -54.43 10.78 -20.94
N VAL A 20 -55.04 9.94 -21.80
CA VAL A 20 -54.66 8.53 -21.98
C VAL A 20 -53.26 8.40 -22.58
N ILE A 21 -52.92 9.22 -23.58
CA ILE A 21 -51.58 9.21 -24.18
C ILE A 21 -50.52 9.59 -23.14
N ILE A 22 -50.75 10.67 -22.38
CA ILE A 22 -49.84 11.12 -21.32
C ILE A 22 -49.72 10.04 -20.24
N PHE A 23 -50.82 9.41 -19.84
CA PHE A 23 -50.81 8.32 -18.87
C PHE A 23 -49.99 7.12 -19.34
N PHE A 24 -50.12 6.73 -20.61
CA PHE A 24 -49.33 5.64 -21.19
C PHE A 24 -47.84 6.00 -21.31
N ILE A 25 -47.51 7.24 -21.65
CA ILE A 25 -46.12 7.71 -21.72
C ILE A 25 -45.52 7.78 -20.31
N ALA A 26 -46.26 8.29 -19.32
CA ALA A 26 -45.82 8.38 -17.94
C ALA A 26 -45.66 7.01 -17.27
N ARG A 27 -46.43 5.99 -17.70
CA ARG A 27 -46.27 4.60 -17.26
C ARG A 27 -45.12 3.85 -17.93
N ARG A 28 -44.47 4.40 -18.97
CA ARG A 28 -43.21 3.84 -19.45
C ARG A 28 -42.17 4.11 -18.38
N THR A 29 -41.97 3.14 -17.50
CA THR A 29 -40.80 3.09 -16.64
C THR A 29 -39.59 3.29 -17.55
N PRO A 30 -38.70 4.27 -17.26
CA PRO A 30 -37.43 4.32 -17.95
C PRO A 30 -36.78 2.93 -17.81
N PRO A 31 -36.17 2.38 -18.88
CA PRO A 31 -35.40 1.16 -18.72
C PRO A 31 -34.46 1.37 -17.53
N PRO A 32 -34.31 0.37 -16.64
CA PRO A 32 -33.40 0.50 -15.50
C PRO A 32 -32.06 1.00 -16.07
N PRO A 33 -31.41 2.00 -15.42
CA PRO A 33 -30.07 2.39 -15.80
C PRO A 33 -29.26 1.11 -15.96
N PRO A 34 -28.53 0.91 -17.06
CA PRO A 34 -27.67 -0.26 -17.17
C PRO A 34 -26.87 -0.31 -15.89
N GLU A 35 -27.00 -1.40 -15.13
CA GLU A 35 -26.24 -1.59 -13.91
C GLU A 35 -24.79 -1.33 -14.28
N LEU A 36 -24.21 -0.29 -13.67
CA LEU A 36 -22.77 -0.05 -13.64
C LEU A 36 -22.12 -1.15 -12.78
N GLY A 37 -22.47 -2.41 -13.03
CA GLY A 37 -21.61 -3.53 -12.72
C GLY A 37 -20.44 -3.38 -13.66
N THR A 38 -19.30 -2.96 -13.11
CA THR A 38 -18.01 -2.89 -13.81
C THR A 38 -17.70 -4.28 -14.36
N ARG A 39 -18.25 -4.61 -15.53
CA ARG A 39 -17.92 -5.80 -16.28
C ARG A 39 -16.58 -5.50 -16.91
N TYR A 40 -15.54 -5.77 -16.13
CA TYR A 40 -14.18 -5.80 -16.63
C TYR A 40 -14.18 -6.72 -17.85
N THR A 41 -13.72 -6.18 -18.96
CA THR A 41 -13.45 -6.96 -20.16
C THR A 41 -12.45 -8.07 -19.82
N PRO A 42 -12.42 -9.18 -20.58
CA PRO A 42 -11.46 -10.26 -20.33
C PRO A 42 -10.00 -9.78 -20.24
N GLY A 43 -9.65 -8.73 -21.00
CA GLY A 43 -8.33 -8.09 -20.90
C GLY A 43 -8.11 -7.32 -19.60
N GLU A 44 -9.10 -6.58 -19.12
CA GLU A 44 -9.03 -5.88 -17.83
C GLU A 44 -8.97 -6.85 -16.64
N GLN A 45 -9.64 -8.00 -16.72
CA GLN A 45 -9.56 -9.04 -15.68
C GLN A 45 -8.16 -9.65 -15.58
N GLU A 46 -7.50 -9.86 -16.73
CA GLU A 46 -6.13 -10.38 -16.77
C GLU A 46 -5.13 -9.35 -16.20
N ILE A 47 -5.31 -8.06 -16.49
CA ILE A 47 -4.50 -6.99 -15.89
C ILE A 47 -4.69 -6.95 -14.36
N ILE A 48 -5.93 -7.01 -13.89
CA ILE A 48 -6.21 -7.02 -12.45
C ILE A 48 -5.59 -8.24 -11.78
N ARG A 49 -5.68 -9.42 -12.40
CA ARG A 49 -5.06 -10.65 -11.90
C ARG A 49 -3.54 -10.54 -11.80
N GLN A 50 -2.90 -10.01 -12.83
CA GLN A 50 -1.44 -9.79 -12.82
C GLN A 50 -1.04 -8.75 -11.77
N VAL A 51 -1.82 -7.67 -11.59
CA VAL A 51 -1.56 -6.66 -10.55
C VAL A 51 -1.73 -7.25 -9.15
N VAL A 52 -2.71 -8.13 -8.92
CA VAL A 52 -2.90 -8.82 -7.64
C VAL A 52 -1.75 -9.79 -7.36
N GLU A 53 -1.33 -10.59 -8.34
CA GLU A 53 -0.15 -11.45 -8.19
C GLU A 53 1.14 -10.65 -7.95
N LEU A 54 1.29 -9.51 -8.62
CA LEU A 54 2.44 -8.63 -8.42
C LEU A 54 2.41 -8.03 -7.01
N LYS A 55 1.24 -7.62 -6.53
CA LYS A 55 1.04 -7.12 -5.17
C LYS A 55 1.34 -8.19 -4.13
N GLU A 56 0.88 -9.41 -4.30
CA GLU A 56 1.18 -10.52 -3.38
C GLU A 56 2.67 -10.87 -3.35
N ARG A 57 3.34 -10.82 -4.51
CA ARG A 57 4.80 -10.97 -4.60
C ARG A 57 5.53 -9.80 -3.95
N LEU A 58 5.05 -8.57 -4.13
CA LEU A 58 5.60 -7.38 -3.48
C LEU A 58 5.42 -7.44 -1.96
N ASP A 59 4.24 -7.83 -1.48
CA ASP A 59 3.95 -7.93 -0.05
C ASP A 59 4.83 -8.98 0.62
N LYS A 60 5.17 -10.08 -0.06
CA LYS A 60 6.10 -11.08 0.49
C LYS A 60 7.56 -10.61 0.52
N VAL A 61 7.92 -9.60 -0.26
CA VAL A 61 9.29 -9.10 -0.39
C VAL A 61 9.51 -7.87 0.47
N ILE A 62 8.54 -6.95 0.54
CA ILE A 62 8.68 -5.69 1.28
C ILE A 62 8.63 -5.96 2.80
N PRO A 63 9.72 -5.73 3.55
CA PRO A 63 9.71 -5.82 5.00
C PRO A 63 8.68 -4.81 5.54
N PRO A 64 7.98 -5.13 6.64
CA PRO A 64 6.83 -4.37 7.13
C PRO A 64 7.07 -2.86 7.26
N TYR A 65 8.31 -2.43 7.48
CA TYR A 65 8.71 -1.03 7.65
C TYR A 65 8.72 -0.21 6.35
N GLY A 66 8.97 -0.84 5.19
CA GLY A 66 8.94 -0.16 3.89
C GLY A 66 7.54 0.22 3.42
N ARG A 67 6.49 -0.32 4.05
CA ARG A 67 5.09 -0.05 3.69
C ARG A 67 4.53 1.23 4.30
N VAL A 68 5.18 1.78 5.32
CA VAL A 68 4.66 2.90 6.14
C VAL A 68 5.45 4.20 5.98
N GLY A 69 6.57 4.20 5.23
CA GLY A 69 7.38 5.40 5.04
C GLY A 69 8.01 5.94 6.33
N TYR A 70 8.19 5.06 7.33
CA TYR A 70 8.71 5.41 8.63
C TYR A 70 10.24 5.28 8.66
N ILE A 71 10.93 6.40 8.91
CA ILE A 71 12.37 6.41 9.20
C ILE A 71 12.49 6.59 10.71
N PRO A 72 13.07 5.64 11.45
CA PRO A 72 13.24 5.77 12.89
C PRO A 72 14.08 7.00 13.19
N SER A 73 13.69 7.71 14.23
CA SER A 73 14.27 9.01 14.59
C SER A 73 15.47 8.88 15.53
N SER A 74 15.64 7.69 16.12
CA SER A 74 16.71 7.40 17.07
C SER A 74 17.28 5.99 16.89
N LEU A 75 18.44 5.75 17.50
CA LEU A 75 19.12 4.46 17.45
C LEU A 75 18.46 3.44 18.40
N GLU A 76 17.83 3.92 19.48
CA GLU A 76 17.02 3.11 20.40
C GLU A 76 15.83 2.52 19.67
N GLU A 77 15.14 3.34 18.89
CA GLU A 77 13.98 2.92 18.12
C GLU A 77 14.37 1.92 17.03
N LEU A 78 15.51 2.16 16.36
CA LEU A 78 16.04 1.20 15.39
C LEU A 78 16.31 -0.17 16.02
N ARG A 79 16.91 -0.18 17.21
CA ARG A 79 17.19 -1.41 17.95
C ARG A 79 15.90 -2.16 18.26
N ASP A 80 14.91 -1.48 18.83
CA ASP A 80 13.65 -2.10 19.24
C ASP A 80 12.85 -2.58 18.03
N LEU A 81 12.86 -1.82 16.94
CA LEU A 81 12.15 -2.13 15.70
C LEU A 81 12.70 -3.38 15.00
N LEU A 82 14.02 -3.53 14.94
CA LEU A 82 14.69 -4.67 14.28
C LEU A 82 15.02 -5.82 15.26
N GLY A 83 14.71 -5.65 16.55
CA GLY A 83 15.00 -6.64 17.57
C GLY A 83 16.49 -6.88 17.78
N PHE A 84 17.32 -5.85 17.61
CA PHE A 84 18.75 -5.95 17.85
C PHE A 84 19.04 -6.01 19.35
N LYS A 85 19.98 -6.87 19.74
CA LYS A 85 20.47 -6.94 21.13
C LYS A 85 21.49 -5.85 21.41
N TYR A 86 22.22 -5.45 20.37
CA TYR A 86 23.28 -4.46 20.42
C TYR A 86 23.28 -3.64 19.13
N VAL A 87 23.48 -2.33 19.26
CA VAL A 87 23.65 -1.41 18.14
C VAL A 87 24.66 -0.33 18.52
N LYS A 88 25.63 -0.09 17.64
CA LYS A 88 26.61 0.99 17.74
C LYS A 88 26.65 1.80 16.45
N LEU A 89 26.60 3.12 16.59
CA LEU A 89 26.73 4.08 15.51
C LEU A 89 27.69 5.19 15.95
N GLY A 90 28.89 5.20 15.39
CA GLY A 90 29.96 6.11 15.83
C GLY A 90 30.31 5.88 17.31
N ASP A 91 30.18 6.94 18.13
CA ASP A 91 30.42 6.89 19.58
C ASP A 91 29.18 6.49 20.40
N LYS A 92 28.01 6.40 19.76
CA LYS A 92 26.76 6.00 20.43
C LYS A 92 26.61 4.49 20.41
N GLU A 93 26.29 3.93 21.57
CA GLU A 93 26.17 2.50 21.78
C GLU A 93 24.97 2.20 22.66
N ILE A 94 24.17 1.21 22.25
CA ILE A 94 22.91 0.85 22.88
C ILE A 94 22.76 -0.67 22.91
N GLY A 95 22.32 -1.20 24.05
CA GLY A 95 22.05 -2.61 24.24
C GLY A 95 23.13 -3.31 25.09
N GLU A 96 23.11 -4.64 25.06
CA GLU A 96 24.04 -5.46 25.83
C GLU A 96 25.41 -5.48 25.13
N ARG A 97 26.48 -5.09 25.83
CA ARG A 97 27.84 -5.04 25.25
C ARG A 97 28.24 -6.45 24.81
N MET A 98 28.37 -6.64 23.50
CA MET A 98 28.80 -7.90 22.89
C MET A 98 30.24 -7.80 22.40
N ASP A 99 30.90 -8.94 22.21
CA ASP A 99 32.23 -8.99 21.61
C ASP A 99 32.14 -8.71 20.10
N VAL A 100 32.15 -7.41 19.75
CA VAL A 100 32.11 -6.93 18.37
C VAL A 100 33.38 -6.19 17.93
N ASP A 101 34.39 -6.11 18.80
CA ASP A 101 35.59 -5.28 18.60
C ASP A 101 36.35 -5.61 17.30
N MET A 102 36.37 -6.89 16.91
CA MET A 102 36.95 -7.32 15.64
C MET A 102 36.19 -6.74 14.45
N TYR A 103 34.86 -6.76 14.50
CA TYR A 103 33.97 -6.28 13.43
C TYR A 103 33.99 -4.76 13.30
N GLU A 104 34.18 -4.06 14.43
CA GLU A 104 34.39 -2.61 14.44
C GLU A 104 35.66 -2.18 13.70
N LYS A 105 36.69 -3.03 13.65
CA LYS A 105 37.95 -2.75 12.94
C LYS A 105 37.90 -3.11 11.45
N LEU A 106 36.90 -3.88 11.01
CA LEU A 106 36.78 -4.28 9.62
C LEU A 106 36.45 -3.08 8.72
N ASP A 107 37.21 -2.95 7.64
CA ASP A 107 37.02 -1.93 6.61
C ASP A 107 36.15 -2.47 5.47
N VAL A 108 34.86 -2.63 5.76
CA VAL A 108 33.87 -3.23 4.84
C VAL A 108 32.63 -2.36 4.75
N ASP A 109 32.04 -2.30 3.56
CA ASP A 109 30.79 -1.55 3.32
C ASP A 109 29.57 -2.29 3.83
N LEU A 110 29.57 -3.61 3.71
CA LEU A 110 28.50 -4.49 4.17
C LEU A 110 29.09 -5.81 4.65
N LEU A 111 28.68 -6.24 5.84
CA LEU A 111 28.94 -7.56 6.39
C LEU A 111 27.69 -8.03 7.13
N GLN A 112 27.39 -9.31 6.95
CA GLN A 112 26.45 -10.04 7.78
C GLN A 112 27.07 -11.40 8.04
N ALA A 113 27.44 -11.67 9.29
CA ALA A 113 28.17 -12.87 9.66
C ALA A 113 27.50 -13.54 10.85
N GLU A 114 27.34 -14.86 10.79
CA GLU A 114 26.86 -15.65 11.92
C GLU A 114 28.01 -15.88 12.91
N ARG A 115 27.74 -15.64 14.20
CA ARG A 115 28.66 -15.88 15.32
C ARG A 115 27.85 -16.36 16.53
N GLY A 116 28.09 -17.59 16.96
CA GLY A 116 27.53 -18.11 18.21
C GLY A 116 25.99 -18.19 18.26
N GLY A 117 25.35 -18.40 17.11
CA GLY A 117 23.88 -18.43 17.00
C GLY A 117 23.23 -17.04 16.84
N GLU A 118 24.03 -16.00 16.74
CA GLU A 118 23.60 -14.64 16.43
C GLU A 118 24.24 -14.15 15.14
N TYR A 119 23.72 -13.06 14.60
CA TYR A 119 24.24 -12.40 13.42
C TYR A 119 24.80 -11.03 13.78
N VAL A 120 26.03 -10.79 13.37
CA VAL A 120 26.69 -9.49 13.44
C VAL A 120 26.57 -8.81 12.09
N TYR A 121 26.09 -7.57 12.10
CA TYR A 121 25.94 -6.73 10.92
C TYR A 121 26.91 -5.57 10.99
N VAL A 122 27.61 -5.32 9.90
CA VAL A 122 28.40 -4.10 9.70
C VAL A 122 27.88 -3.43 8.44
N ILE A 123 27.41 -2.20 8.56
CA ILE A 123 26.89 -1.43 7.42
C ILE A 123 27.57 -0.07 7.45
N ARG A 124 28.22 0.29 6.35
CA ARG A 124 28.84 1.61 6.18
C ARG A 124 28.16 2.37 5.05
N ARG A 125 27.82 3.61 5.33
CA ARG A 125 27.21 4.52 4.37
C ARG A 125 27.49 5.97 4.77
N GLY A 126 27.79 6.84 3.80
CA GLY A 126 27.97 8.27 4.07
C GLY A 126 29.07 8.60 5.09
N GLY A 127 30.11 7.76 5.20
CA GLY A 127 31.17 7.89 6.22
C GLY A 127 30.78 7.42 7.63
N LYS A 128 29.54 6.98 7.84
CA LYS A 128 29.03 6.44 9.11
C LYS A 128 29.08 4.92 9.08
N LYS A 129 29.36 4.32 10.23
CA LYS A 129 29.45 2.87 10.40
C LYS A 129 28.49 2.42 11.49
N LEU A 130 27.54 1.57 11.10
CA LEU A 130 26.65 0.85 12.00
C LEU A 130 27.23 -0.54 12.27
N VAL A 131 27.31 -0.91 13.53
CA VAL A 131 27.59 -2.29 13.97
C VAL A 131 26.42 -2.73 14.83
N ALA A 132 25.75 -3.82 14.47
CA ALA A 132 24.60 -4.32 15.20
C ALA A 132 24.67 -5.84 15.37
N VAL A 133 24.00 -6.36 16.40
CA VAL A 133 23.86 -7.80 16.66
C VAL A 133 22.41 -8.15 16.83
N GLY A 134 21.95 -9.21 16.17
CA GLY A 134 20.58 -9.71 16.27
C GLY A 134 20.49 -11.21 16.03
N SER A 135 19.28 -11.75 16.10
CA SER A 135 19.02 -13.20 16.01
C SER A 135 18.66 -13.70 14.61
N GLN A 136 18.55 -12.81 13.62
CA GLN A 136 17.97 -13.14 12.31
C GLN A 136 18.80 -12.64 11.14
N TYR A 137 18.93 -13.43 10.08
CA TYR A 137 19.50 -12.93 8.84
C TYR A 137 18.62 -11.80 8.26
N LEU A 138 19.22 -10.65 7.97
CA LEU A 138 18.50 -9.51 7.39
C LEU A 138 18.41 -9.67 5.87
N ASP A 139 17.20 -9.51 5.34
CA ASP A 139 16.98 -9.47 3.91
C ASP A 139 17.54 -8.18 3.27
N TYR A 140 17.63 -8.19 1.94
CA TYR A 140 18.14 -7.07 1.16
C TYR A 140 17.44 -5.73 1.44
N LEU A 141 16.12 -5.73 1.64
CA LEU A 141 15.38 -4.49 1.86
C LEU A 141 15.61 -3.96 3.26
N THR A 142 15.76 -4.83 4.26
CA THR A 142 16.16 -4.41 5.60
C THR A 142 17.58 -3.82 5.61
N ILE A 143 18.52 -4.41 4.86
CA ILE A 143 19.88 -3.85 4.70
C ILE A 143 19.84 -2.48 3.98
N ARG A 144 19.01 -2.37 2.94
CA ARG A 144 18.84 -1.12 2.21
C ARG A 144 18.23 -0.04 3.11
N PHE A 145 17.22 -0.37 3.89
CA PHE A 145 16.63 0.52 4.89
C PHE A 145 17.67 1.02 5.89
N LEU A 146 18.52 0.13 6.42
CA LEU A 146 19.62 0.53 7.32
C LEU A 146 20.61 1.48 6.64
N SER A 147 20.88 1.27 5.36
CA SER A 147 21.73 2.18 4.58
C SER A 147 21.08 3.56 4.42
N GLU A 148 19.78 3.61 4.12
CA GLU A 148 19.02 4.87 3.99
C GLU A 148 18.91 5.60 5.34
N PHE A 149 18.75 4.87 6.44
CA PHE A 149 18.79 5.43 7.80
C PHE A 149 20.13 6.12 8.11
N LEU A 150 21.26 5.53 7.69
CA LEU A 150 22.58 6.14 7.87
C LEU A 150 22.79 7.41 7.03
N ASP A 151 22.18 7.46 5.84
CA ASP A 151 22.19 8.68 5.04
C ASP A 151 21.38 9.81 5.73
N TYR A 152 20.36 9.46 6.51
CA TYR A 152 19.50 10.41 7.23
C TYR A 152 20.09 10.95 8.55
N VAL A 153 20.65 10.09 9.41
CA VAL A 153 21.15 10.43 10.77
C VAL A 153 22.61 10.78 10.73
#